data_AF-A0A2E9E844-F1
#
_entry.id   AF-A0A2E9E844-F1
#
_cell.length_a   1.000
_cell.length_b   1.000
_cell.length_c   1.000
_cell.angle_alpha   90.00
_cell.angle_beta   90.00
_cell.angle_gamma   90.00
#
_symmetry.space_group_name_H-M   'P 1'
#
loop_
_entity.id
_entity.type
_entity.pdbx_description
1 polymer ?
#
loop_
_entity_poly.entity_id
_entity_poly.type
_entity_poly.pdbx_seq_one_letter_code
_entity_poly.pdbx_strand_id
1 'polypeptide(L)' 'NRNLSPYRTAFSKDPEKTLQTAFEVLLERAGLKKGDKVVVISDALAGTGIEAIQIRQLP' A
#
# COMPACT_ATOMS: atom_id res chain seq x y z
N ASN A 1 4.76 -11.76 -15.09
CA ASN A 1 3.65 -12.12 -14.17
C ASN A 1 2.40 -11.39 -14.64
N ARG A 2 1.30 -12.09 -14.96
CA ARG A 2 0.17 -11.53 -15.75
C ARG A 2 -0.74 -10.56 -14.98
N ASN A 3 -0.80 -10.68 -13.65
CA ASN A 3 -1.65 -9.85 -12.78
C ASN A 3 -0.82 -8.97 -11.83
N LEU A 4 0.35 -8.55 -12.27
CA LEU A 4 1.23 -7.68 -11.50
C LEU A 4 1.37 -6.34 -12.22
N SER A 5 0.93 -5.27 -11.58
CA SER A 5 1.12 -3.90 -12.03
C SER A 5 2.19 -3.23 -11.17
N PRO A 6 3.43 -3.07 -11.65
CA PRO A 6 4.48 -2.43 -10.87
C PRO A 6 4.33 -0.91 -10.89
N TYR A 7 4.51 -0.28 -9.73
CA TYR A 7 4.54 1.17 -9.60
C TYR A 7 5.82 1.60 -8.88
N ARG A 8 6.44 2.68 -9.36
CA ARG A 8 7.60 3.29 -8.71
C ARG A 8 7.15 4.47 -7.86
N THR A 9 7.45 4.41 -6.57
CA THR A 9 7.17 5.47 -5.58
C THR A 9 8.42 5.81 -4.79
N ALA A 10 8.40 6.94 -4.09
CA ALA A 10 9.42 7.27 -3.11
C ALA A 10 9.23 6.41 -1.86
N PHE A 11 10.31 5.84 -1.33
CA PHE A 11 10.29 5.08 -0.09
C PHE A 11 10.63 6.01 1.09
N SER A 12 9.87 5.90 2.18
CA SER A 12 10.09 6.62 3.42
C SER A 12 10.63 5.67 4.50
N LYS A 13 11.47 6.19 5.40
CA LYS A 13 11.87 5.47 6.62
C LYS A 13 10.70 5.25 7.59
N ASP A 14 9.67 6.08 7.48
CA ASP A 14 8.38 5.92 8.16
C ASP A 14 7.47 5.03 7.29
N PRO A 15 7.17 3.79 7.73
CA PRO A 15 6.38 2.83 6.98
C PRO A 15 4.96 3.32 6.63
N GLU A 16 4.32 4.11 7.51
CA GLU A 16 2.95 4.57 7.26
C GLU A 16 2.92 5.61 6.13
N LYS A 17 3.96 6.46 6.04
CA LYS A 17 4.12 7.36 4.89
C LYS A 17 4.34 6.60 3.59
N THR A 18 5.16 5.54 3.61
CA THR A 18 5.35 4.68 2.43
C THR A 18 4.03 4.05 1.99
N LEU A 19 3.22 3.59 2.94
CA LEU A 19 1.91 3.00 2.67
C LEU A 19 0.94 4.04 2.08
N GLN A 20 0.93 5.25 2.62
CA GLN A 20 0.10 6.35 2.12
C GLN A 20 0.44 6.71 0.66
N THR A 21 1.73 6.83 0.32
CA THR A 21 2.16 7.06 -1.07
C THR A 21 1.75 5.92 -2.00
N ALA A 22 1.75 4.66 -1.53
CA ALA A 22 1.26 3.54 -2.31
C ALA A 22 -0.26 3.63 -2.55
N PHE A 23 -1.05 4.04 -1.55
CA PHE A 23 -2.49 4.26 -1.71
C PHE A 23 -2.83 5.37 -2.70
N GLU A 24 -2.10 6.48 -2.67
CA GLU A 24 -2.25 7.56 -3.65
C GLU A 24 -2.04 7.05 -5.07
N VAL A 25 -1.02 6.22 -5.30
CA VAL A 25 -0.79 5.60 -6.62
C VAL A 25 -1.94 4.67 -7.04
N LEU A 26 -2.51 3.92 -6.10
CA LEU A 26 -3.65 3.05 -6.42
C LEU A 26 -4.89 3.86 -6.85
N LEU A 27 -5.14 4.99 -6.18
CA LEU A 27 -6.23 5.90 -6.51
C LEU A 27 -6.01 6.62 -7.85
N GLU A 28 -4.79 7.09 -8.10
CA GLU A 28 -4.49 7.91 -9.28
C GLU A 28 -4.25 7.10 -10.54
N ARG A 29 -3.63 5.92 -10.41
CA ARG A 29 -3.02 5.20 -11.56
C ARG A 29 -3.54 3.78 -11.73
N ALA A 30 -3.98 3.13 -10.65
CA ALA A 30 -4.51 1.77 -10.73
C ALA A 30 -6.04 1.73 -10.96
N GLY A 31 -6.71 2.88 -10.92
CA GLY A 31 -8.15 2.99 -11.15
C GLY A 31 -9.01 2.52 -9.97
N LEU A 32 -8.41 2.33 -8.79
CA LEU A 32 -9.15 2.06 -7.56
C LEU A 32 -9.79 3.34 -7.03
N LYS A 33 -10.81 3.18 -6.20
CA LYS A 33 -11.61 4.28 -5.65
C LYS A 33 -11.47 4.36 -4.14
N LYS A 34 -11.76 5.54 -3.62
CA LYS A 34 -11.87 5.76 -2.17
C LYS A 34 -12.88 4.79 -1.57
N GLY A 35 -12.54 4.21 -0.43
CA GLY A 35 -13.35 3.21 0.27
C GLY A 35 -13.15 1.77 -0.20
N ASP A 36 -12.47 1.53 -1.33
CA ASP A 36 -12.13 0.17 -1.77
C ASP A 36 -11.26 -0.52 -0.72
N LYS A 37 -11.59 -1.78 -0.42
CA LYS A 37 -10.80 -2.62 0.49
C LYS A 37 -9.63 -3.24 -0.26
N VAL A 38 -8.44 -3.12 0.32
CA VAL A 38 -7.20 -3.68 -0.22
C VAL A 38 -6.49 -4.53 0.84
N VAL A 39 -5.82 -5.59 0.38
CA VAL A 39 -4.92 -6.37 1.23
C VAL A 39 -3.51 -5.83 1.05
N VAL A 40 -2.93 -5.33 2.14
CA VAL A 40 -1.57 -4.83 2.21
C VAL A 40 -0.68 -5.94 2.74
N ILE A 41 0.39 -6.25 2.02
CA ILE A 41 1.42 -7.19 2.46
C ILE A 41 2.74 -6.42 2.49
N SER A 42 3.35 -6.28 3.67
CA SER A 42 4.55 -5.48 3.87
C SER A 42 5.36 -5.98 5.06
N ASP A 43 6.65 -6.27 4.83
CA ASP A 43 7.61 -6.58 5.90
C ASP A 43 8.14 -5.31 6.59
N ALA A 44 8.12 -4.16 5.91
CA ALA A 44 8.55 -2.88 6.47
C ALA A 44 7.69 -2.43 7.65
N LEU A 45 6.46 -2.96 7.76
CA LEU A 45 5.58 -2.79 8.92
C LEU A 45 5.78 -3.90 9.96
N ALA A 46 6.27 -5.06 9.53
CA ALA A 46 6.50 -6.25 10.36
C ALA A 46 7.80 -6.09 11.17
N GLY A 47 7.74 -5.29 12.23
CA GLY A 47 8.87 -5.07 13.14
C GLY A 47 8.50 -4.19 14.33
N THR A 48 7.46 -3.37 14.19
CA THR A 48 6.94 -2.49 15.24
C THR A 48 5.73 -3.07 15.98
N GLY A 49 5.53 -4.40 15.95
CA GLY A 49 4.36 -5.06 16.52
C GLY A 49 3.11 -5.03 15.63
N ILE A 50 3.27 -4.67 14.35
CA ILE A 50 2.20 -4.62 13.35
C ILE A 50 2.29 -5.87 12.47
N GLU A 51 1.15 -6.49 12.16
CA GLU A 51 1.09 -7.67 11.29
C GLU A 51 1.52 -7.33 9.85
N ALA A 52 2.23 -8.28 9.22
CA ALA A 52 2.73 -8.13 7.85
C ALA A 52 1.60 -8.11 6.80
N ILE A 53 0.43 -8.64 7.14
CA ILE A 53 -0.74 -8.73 6.26
C ILE A 53 -1.89 -7.96 6.91
N GLN A 54 -2.48 -7.02 6.20
CA GLN A 54 -3.54 -6.16 6.72
C GLN A 54 -4.63 -5.94 5.68
N ILE A 55 -5.87 -5.76 6.13
CA ILE A 55 -6.97 -5.27 5.29
C ILE A 55 -7.14 -3.78 5.60
N ARG A 56 -6.97 -2.92 4.60
CA ARG A 56 -7.12 -1.47 4.72
C ARG A 56 -8.17 -0.97 3.71
N GLN A 57 -8.72 0.21 3.96
CA GLN A 57 -9.54 0.93 3.00
C GLN A 57 -8.74 2.09 2.41
N LEU A 58 -8.90 2.33 1.10
CA LEU A 58 -8.28 3.49 0.47
C LEU A 58 -8.94 4.79 0.97
N PRO A 59 -8.14 5.78 1.42
CA PRO A 59 -8.63 7.03 1.99
C PRO A 59 -9.19 8.02 0.96
#